data_AF-A0A7S2DIR5-F1
#
_entry.id   AF-A0A7S2DIR5-F1
#
_cell.length_a   1.000
_cell.length_b   1.000
_cell.length_c   1.000
_cell.angle_alpha   90.00
_cell.angle_beta   90.00
_cell.angle_gamma   90.00
#
_symmetry.space_group_name_H-M   'P 1'
#
loop_
_entity.id
_entity.type
_entity.pdbx_description
1 polymer ?
#
loop_
_entity_poly.entity_id
_entity_poly.type
_entity_poly.pdbx_seq_one_letter_code
_entity_poly.pdbx_strand_id
1 'polypeptide(L)'
;KDCDQFVRDVRLVWSNCKRYNQADSPIWRLAHAFAETLERWYNDWVIAFRDTAIGWDDPRARPWEKESGIIEHQNYDRPTRTVVRKEYLVKWAQLSYRECTWETAE
;
A
#
# COMPACT_ATOMS: atom_id res chain seq x y z
N LYS A 1 17.15 -0.30 7.34
CA LYS A 1 15.93 -0.94 7.87
C LYS A 1 15.74 -2.23 7.09
N ASP A 2 15.50 -3.34 7.79
CA ASP A 2 15.43 -4.69 7.21
C ASP A 2 14.02 -4.97 6.65
N CYS A 3 13.94 -5.52 5.44
CA CYS A 3 12.69 -5.91 4.79
C CYS A 3 11.90 -6.92 5.64
N ASP A 4 12.59 -7.79 6.36
CA ASP A 4 11.94 -8.81 7.18
C ASP A 4 11.22 -8.17 8.38
N GLN A 5 11.77 -7.08 8.94
CA GLN A 5 11.09 -6.32 9.99
C GLN A 5 9.85 -5.60 9.47
N PHE A 6 9.94 -5.00 8.27
CA PHE A 6 8.80 -4.34 7.66
C PHE A 6 7.64 -5.30 7.45
N VAL A 7 7.89 -6.50 6.91
CA VAL A 7 6.82 -7.48 6.68
C VAL A 7 6.23 -8.00 7.98
N ARG A 8 7.04 -8.18 9.04
CA ARG A 8 6.52 -8.51 10.39
C ARG A 8 5.54 -7.44 10.89
N ASP A 9 5.88 -6.16 10.73
CA ASP A 9 5.02 -5.06 11.19
C ASP A 9 3.70 -5.03 10.40
N VAL A 10 3.74 -5.25 9.08
CA VAL A 10 2.52 -5.29 8.25
C VAL A 10 1.64 -6.50 8.59
N ARG A 11 2.23 -7.68 8.83
CA ARG A 11 1.48 -8.86 9.30
C ARG A 11 0.73 -8.57 10.61
N LEU A 12 1.35 -7.80 11.51
CA LEU A 12 0.72 -7.39 12.76
C LEU A 12 -0.51 -6.50 12.55
N VAL A 13 -0.45 -5.57 11.58
CA VAL A 13 -1.61 -4.73 11.22
C VAL A 13 -2.79 -5.60 10.79
N TRP A 14 -2.56 -6.60 9.93
CA TRP A 14 -3.61 -7.50 9.45
C TRP A 14 -4.12 -8.43 10.56
N SER A 15 -3.24 -8.95 11.42
CA SER A 15 -3.64 -9.80 12.54
C SER A 15 -4.49 -9.02 13.55
N ASN A 16 -4.12 -7.77 13.85
CA ASN A 16 -4.87 -6.91 14.75
C ASN A 16 -6.25 -6.61 14.18
N CYS A 17 -6.33 -6.27 12.90
CA CYS A 17 -7.60 -6.04 12.21
C CYS A 17 -8.51 -7.27 12.28
N LYS A 18 -7.98 -8.47 11.96
CA LYS A 18 -8.76 -9.71 11.99
C LYS A 18 -9.16 -10.17 13.38
N ARG A 19 -8.36 -9.86 14.41
CA ARG A 19 -8.65 -10.20 15.82
C ARG A 19 -9.72 -9.30 16.43
N TYR A 20 -9.72 -8.01 16.07
CA TYR A 20 -10.66 -7.04 16.63
C TYR A 20 -12.03 -7.10 15.95
N ASN A 21 -12.06 -7.23 14.62
CA ASN A 21 -13.30 -7.20 13.86
C ASN A 21 -13.98 -8.57 13.82
N GLN A 22 -15.31 -8.59 13.68
CA GLN A 22 -16.08 -9.81 13.48
C GLN A 22 -15.54 -10.57 12.26
N ALA A 23 -15.35 -11.88 12.43
CA ALA A 23 -14.99 -12.78 11.33
C ALA A 23 -15.96 -12.59 10.14
N ASP A 24 -15.42 -12.63 8.93
CA ASP A 24 -16.15 -12.43 7.67
C ASP A 24 -16.85 -11.08 7.47
N SER A 25 -16.69 -10.12 8.38
CA SER A 25 -17.10 -8.74 8.12
C SER A 25 -16.36 -8.17 6.90
N PRO A 26 -16.89 -7.13 6.21
CA PRO A 26 -16.24 -6.56 5.04
C PRO A 26 -14.79 -6.13 5.28
N ILE A 27 -14.51 -5.49 6.42
CA ILE A 27 -13.14 -5.07 6.79
C ILE A 27 -12.24 -6.26 7.12
N TRP A 28 -12.78 -7.32 7.71
CA TRP A 28 -12.05 -8.55 7.97
C TRP A 28 -11.65 -9.24 6.67
N ARG A 29 -12.58 -9.36 5.71
CA ARG A 29 -12.30 -9.97 4.39
C ARG A 29 -11.28 -9.16 3.60
N LEU A 30 -11.33 -7.84 3.67
CA LEU A 30 -10.30 -6.97 3.08
C LEU A 30 -8.93 -7.23 3.71
N ALA A 31 -8.83 -7.28 5.04
CA ALA A 31 -7.57 -7.60 5.72
C ALA A 31 -7.06 -9.02 5.41
N HIS A 32 -7.97 -9.97 5.18
CA HIS A 32 -7.62 -11.31 4.71
C HIS A 32 -7.00 -11.27 3.31
N ALA A 33 -7.70 -10.67 2.34
CA ALA A 33 -7.23 -10.54 0.97
C ALA A 33 -5.90 -9.76 0.87
N PHE A 34 -5.73 -8.70 1.66
CA PHE A 34 -4.47 -7.95 1.70
C PHE A 34 -3.32 -8.74 2.31
N ALA A 35 -3.58 -9.57 3.32
CA ALA A 35 -2.57 -10.47 3.86
C ALA A 35 -2.12 -11.50 2.81
N GLU A 36 -3.06 -12.13 2.09
CA GLU A 36 -2.73 -13.09 1.03
C GLU A 36 -1.92 -12.46 -0.10
N THR A 37 -2.33 -11.27 -0.58
CA THR A 37 -1.59 -10.55 -1.62
C THR A 37 -0.19 -10.16 -1.16
N LEU A 38 -0.04 -9.70 0.09
CA LEU A 38 1.27 -9.39 0.68
C LEU A 38 2.18 -10.62 0.70
N GLU A 39 1.68 -11.76 1.19
CA GLU A 39 2.49 -12.98 1.27
C GLU A 39 2.93 -13.43 -0.11
N ARG A 40 2.02 -13.40 -1.10
CA ARG A 40 2.34 -13.74 -2.48
C ARG A 40 3.45 -12.85 -3.02
N TRP A 41 3.29 -11.53 -2.93
CA TRP A 41 4.28 -10.60 -3.48
C TRP A 41 5.61 -10.63 -2.71
N TYR A 42 5.57 -10.80 -1.39
CA TYR A 42 6.80 -10.91 -0.62
C TYR A 42 7.61 -12.16 -1.00
N ASN A 43 6.95 -13.31 -1.17
CA ASN A 43 7.62 -14.54 -1.60
C ASN A 43 8.09 -14.47 -3.05
N ASP A 44 7.19 -14.10 -3.97
CA ASP A 44 7.46 -14.08 -5.41
C ASP A 44 8.53 -13.04 -5.79
N TRP A 45 8.80 -12.06 -4.93
CA TRP A 45 9.66 -10.93 -5.28
C TRP A 45 10.78 -10.70 -4.29
N VAL A 46 10.44 -10.40 -3.05
CA VAL A 46 11.47 -9.99 -2.09
C VAL A 46 12.34 -11.18 -1.73
N ILE A 47 11.73 -12.36 -1.54
CA ILE A 47 12.48 -13.59 -1.26
C ILE A 47 13.11 -14.14 -2.54
N ALA A 48 12.33 -14.30 -3.61
CA ALA A 48 12.83 -14.86 -4.87
C ALA A 48 14.00 -14.08 -5.47
N PHE A 49 14.03 -12.74 -5.29
CA PHE A 49 15.09 -11.89 -5.81
C PHE A 49 16.10 -11.42 -4.75
N ARG A 50 15.99 -11.87 -3.50
CA ARG A 50 16.88 -11.47 -2.39
C ARG A 50 18.36 -11.63 -2.73
N ASP A 51 18.68 -12.70 -3.47
CA ASP A 51 20.05 -13.09 -3.82
C ASP A 51 20.39 -12.82 -5.29
N THR A 52 19.44 -12.39 -6.11
CA THR A 52 19.67 -12.05 -7.51
C THR A 52 19.72 -10.53 -7.69
N ALA A 53 20.87 -10.01 -8.12
CA ALA A 53 21.04 -8.59 -8.46
C ALA A 53 20.35 -8.25 -9.80
N ILE A 54 19.03 -8.38 -9.86
CA ILE A 54 18.24 -7.97 -11.02
C ILE A 54 18.02 -6.46 -10.93
N GLY A 55 18.35 -5.74 -12.00
CA GLY A 55 18.12 -4.30 -12.10
C GLY A 55 16.63 -3.95 -12.16
N TRP A 56 16.28 -2.75 -11.69
CA TRP A 56 14.91 -2.22 -11.70
C TRP A 56 14.33 -2.05 -13.13
N ASP A 57 15.20 -1.99 -14.14
CA ASP A 57 14.85 -1.95 -15.55
C ASP A 57 14.25 -3.27 -16.06
N ASP A 58 14.60 -4.40 -15.44
CA ASP A 58 14.08 -5.71 -15.82
C ASP A 58 12.58 -5.83 -15.44
N PRO A 59 11.68 -6.17 -16.38
CA PRO A 59 10.26 -6.36 -16.08
C PRO A 59 9.98 -7.44 -15.02
N ARG A 60 10.90 -8.39 -14.79
CA ARG A 60 10.80 -9.40 -13.73
C ARG A 60 10.98 -8.83 -12.34
N ALA A 61 11.62 -7.67 -12.21
CA ALA A 61 11.66 -6.90 -10.98
C ALA A 61 10.40 -6.04 -10.75
N ARG A 62 9.42 -6.06 -11.68
CA ARG A 62 8.15 -5.31 -11.66
C ARG A 62 6.87 -6.10 -12.07
N PRO A 63 6.65 -7.39 -11.75
CA PRO A 63 5.41 -8.12 -12.05
C PRO A 63 4.04 -7.46 -11.73
N TRP A 64 3.94 -6.51 -10.80
CA TRP A 64 2.73 -5.73 -10.47
C TRP A 64 2.29 -4.89 -11.67
N GLU A 65 3.17 -4.58 -12.61
CA GLU A 65 2.81 -3.90 -13.86
C GLU A 65 1.89 -4.75 -14.73
N LYS A 66 2.06 -6.08 -14.71
CA LYS A 66 1.18 -7.03 -15.43
C LYS A 66 -0.20 -7.12 -14.80
N GLU A 67 -0.27 -7.17 -13.47
CA GLU A 67 -1.53 -7.31 -12.73
C GLU A 67 -2.34 -6.02 -12.69
N SER A 68 -1.67 -4.87 -12.75
CA SER A 68 -2.32 -3.57 -12.76
C SER A 68 -3.01 -3.24 -14.10
N GLY A 69 -2.86 -4.08 -15.13
CA GLY A 69 -3.29 -3.76 -16.49
C GLY A 69 -2.52 -2.58 -17.09
N ILE A 70 -1.37 -2.22 -16.53
CA ILE A 70 -0.53 -1.12 -17.01
C ILE A 70 0.51 -1.73 -17.97
N ILE A 71 0.04 -2.31 -19.07
CA ILE A 71 0.90 -2.54 -20.23
C ILE A 71 0.13 -2.12 -21.46
N GLU A 72 0.23 -0.84 -21.78
CA GLU A 72 0.63 -0.37 -23.09
C GLU A 72 0.87 1.14 -23.01
N HIS A 73 1.70 1.64 -23.93
CA HIS A 73 1.92 3.04 -24.25
C HIS A 73 0.62 3.74 -24.69
N GLN A 74 -0.38 3.80 -23.84
CA GLN A 74 -1.27 4.95 -23.87
C GLN A 74 -0.44 6.07 -23.27
N ASN A 75 -0.31 7.16 -24.02
CA ASN A 75 -0.13 8.46 -23.42
C ASN A 75 -1.20 8.58 -22.33
N TYR A 76 -0.89 8.12 -21.12
CA TYR A 76 -1.42 8.77 -19.97
C TYR A 76 -0.79 10.17 -20.07
N ASP A 77 -1.47 11.05 -20.80
CA ASP A 77 -2.05 12.20 -20.13
C ASP A 77 -2.68 11.64 -18.85
N ARG A 78 -1.84 11.32 -17.85
CA ARG A 78 -2.20 11.61 -16.48
C ARG A 78 -2.60 13.06 -16.65
N PRO A 79 -3.87 13.45 -16.47
CA PRO A 79 -4.12 14.85 -16.22
C PRO A 79 -3.14 15.13 -15.09
N THR A 80 -2.07 15.86 -15.39
CA THR A 80 -1.21 16.45 -14.39
C THR A 80 -2.19 17.36 -13.72
N ARG A 81 -2.85 16.82 -12.70
CA ARG A 81 -3.82 17.55 -11.92
C ARG A 81 -2.93 18.55 -11.24
N THR A 82 -2.83 19.73 -11.85
CA THR A 82 -2.09 20.84 -11.30
C THR A 82 -2.66 20.98 -9.91
N VAL A 83 -1.85 20.64 -8.90
CA VAL A 83 -2.29 20.71 -7.51
C VAL A 83 -2.45 22.20 -7.25
N VAL A 84 -3.67 22.69 -7.43
CA VAL A 84 -4.00 24.12 -7.30
C VAL A 84 -3.74 24.56 -5.85
N ARG A 85 -3.97 23.65 -4.91
CA ARG A 85 -3.79 23.88 -3.47
C ARG A 85 -3.38 22.57 -2.80
N LYS A 86 -2.31 22.61 -2.01
CA LYS A 86 -1.86 21.48 -1.19
C LYS A 86 -2.46 21.64 0.22
N GLU A 87 -3.39 20.76 0.57
CA GLU A 87 -4.06 20.73 1.86
C GLU A 87 -3.69 19.45 2.62
N TYR A 88 -3.72 19.52 3.94
CA TYR A 88 -3.41 18.42 4.84
C TYR A 88 -4.59 18.21 5.78
N LEU A 89 -5.02 16.96 5.96
CA LEU A 89 -6.02 16.64 6.97
C LEU A 89 -5.36 16.67 8.35
N VAL A 90 -5.69 17.69 9.15
CA VAL A 90 -5.12 17.89 10.49
C VAL A 90 -6.05 17.28 11.53
N LYS A 91 -5.49 16.41 12.38
CA LYS A 91 -6.17 15.88 13.56
C LYS A 91 -5.83 16.74 14.78
N TRP A 92 -6.84 17.41 15.31
CA TRP A 92 -6.69 18.29 16.47
C TRP A 92 -6.54 17.51 17.78
N ALA A 93 -5.76 18.07 18.71
CA ALA A 93 -5.63 17.49 20.04
C ALA A 93 -6.97 17.55 20.78
N GLN A 94 -7.29 16.50 21.53
CA GLN A 94 -8.53 16.36 22.32
C GLN A 94 -9.84 16.31 21.53
N LEU A 95 -9.78 16.32 20.19
CA LEU A 95 -10.94 16.20 19.33
C LEU A 95 -10.95 14.84 18.61
N SER A 96 -12.15 14.41 18.22
CA SER A 96 -12.36 13.17 17.48
C SER A 96 -11.97 13.33 16.01
N TYR A 97 -11.82 12.21 15.29
CA TYR A 97 -11.57 12.24 13.83
C TYR A 97 -12.68 12.96 13.03
N ARG A 98 -13.89 13.10 13.59
CA ARG A 98 -14.99 13.85 12.95
C ARG A 98 -14.73 15.35 12.87
N GLU A 99 -13.79 15.84 13.66
CA GLU A 99 -13.46 17.26 13.78
C GLU A 99 -12.17 17.60 13.02
N CYS A 100 -11.61 16.64 12.26
CA CYS A 100 -10.46 16.93 11.40
C CYS A 100 -10.83 17.95 10.32
N THR A 101 -9.93 18.88 10.05
CA THR A 101 -10.08 19.90 9.01
C THR A 101 -8.96 19.80 7.98
N TRP A 102 -9.22 20.29 6.77
CA TRP A 102 -8.21 20.40 5.72
C TRP A 102 -7.53 21.77 5.85
N GLU A 103 -6.27 21.77 6.25
CA GLU A 103 -5.47 22.98 6.45
C GLU A 103 -4.42 23.13 5.34
N THR A 104 -4.12 24.36 4.96
CA THR A 104 -2.94 24.65 4.14
C THR A 104 -1.69 24.75 5.01
N ALA A 105 -0.54 24.35 4.47
CA ALA A 105 0.74 24.72 5.06
C ALA A 105 0.99 26.19 4.74
N GLU A 106 0.53 27.10 5.60
CA GLU A 106 1.03 28.48 5.64
C GLU A 106 2.53 28.50 5.96
#